data_AF-A0A928XD96-F1
#
_entry.id   AF-A0A928XD96-F1
#
_cell.length_a   1.000
_cell.length_b   1.000
_cell.length_c   1.000
_cell.angle_alpha   90.00
_cell.angle_beta   90.00
_cell.angle_gamma   90.00
#
_symmetry.space_group_name_H-M   'P 1'
#
loop_
_entity.id
_entity.type
_entity.pdbx_description
1 polymer ?
#
loop_
_entity_poly.entity_id
_entity_poly.type
_entity_poly.pdbx_seq_one_letter_code
_entity_poly.pdbx_strand_id
1 'polypeptide(L)'
;MPLMRLVDIAGSAAGLVVLSPMLLLLAVLVKLDAPGPIFCTQERMEPDGRRWLKLKFCVRRNWLGVMMHRFSVDELPVLISVLLGEVSLVELRLK
;
A
#
# COMPACT_ATOMS: atom_id res chain seq x y z
N MET A 1 -13.44 12.82 16.79
CA MET A 1 -14.80 12.38 16.40
C MET A 1 -14.73 10.94 15.90
N PRO A 2 -15.27 9.95 16.64
CA PRO A 2 -15.09 8.52 16.34
C PRO A 2 -15.84 8.04 15.09
N LEU A 3 -16.82 8.81 14.60
CA LEU A 3 -17.62 8.44 13.43
C LEU A 3 -16.81 8.39 12.12
N MET A 4 -15.87 9.32 11.92
CA MET A 4 -15.03 9.36 10.72
C MET A 4 -14.11 8.14 10.64
N ARG A 5 -13.55 7.71 11.79
CA ARG A 5 -12.66 6.54 11.86
C ARG A 5 -13.34 5.25 11.44
N LEU A 6 -14.63 5.06 11.78
CA LEU A 6 -15.35 3.85 11.39
C LEU A 6 -15.56 3.79 9.87
N VAL A 7 -15.83 4.93 9.24
CA VAL A 7 -15.96 5.04 7.78
C VAL A 7 -14.61 4.84 7.09
N ASP A 8 -13.52 5.39 7.65
CA ASP A 8 -12.16 5.17 7.13
C ASP A 8 -11.75 3.69 7.20
N ILE A 9 -12.05 3.01 8.32
CA ILE A 9 -11.75 1.58 8.50
C ILE A 9 -12.65 0.73 7.58
N ALA A 10 -13.96 0.99 7.54
CA ALA A 10 -14.89 0.24 6.71
C ALA A 10 -14.61 0.43 5.21
N GLY A 11 -14.29 1.65 4.78
CA GLY A 11 -13.90 1.96 3.41
C GLY A 11 -12.58 1.30 3.02
N SER A 12 -11.57 1.33 3.91
CA SER A 12 -10.29 0.64 3.69
C SER A 12 -10.46 -0.88 3.61
N ALA A 13 -11.25 -1.46 4.52
CA ALA A 13 -11.51 -2.89 4.54
C ALA A 13 -12.27 -3.35 3.30
N ALA A 14 -13.34 -2.63 2.91
CA ALA A 14 -14.09 -2.93 1.70
C ALA A 14 -13.21 -2.80 0.44
N GLY A 15 -12.42 -1.73 0.35
CA GLY A 15 -11.45 -1.55 -0.73
C GLY A 15 -10.43 -2.69 -0.80
N LEU A 16 -9.90 -3.12 0.35
CA LEU A 16 -8.94 -4.21 0.43
C LEU A 16 -9.55 -5.54 -0.01
N VAL A 17 -10.81 -5.84 0.35
CA VAL A 17 -11.52 -7.06 -0.07
C VAL A 17 -11.70 -7.08 -1.59
N VAL A 18 -12.17 -5.98 -2.17
CA VAL A 18 -12.38 -5.85 -3.63
C VAL A 18 -11.05 -5.92 -4.40
N LEU A 19 -9.99 -5.32 -3.85
CA LEU A 19 -8.66 -5.34 -4.46
C LEU A 19 -7.88 -6.63 -4.14
N SER A 20 -8.31 -7.46 -3.19
CA SER A 20 -7.60 -8.67 -2.76
C SER A 20 -7.28 -9.64 -3.90
N PRO A 21 -8.20 -9.97 -4.84
CA PRO A 21 -7.86 -10.88 -5.94
C PRO A 21 -6.79 -10.28 -6.87
N MET A 22 -6.81 -8.96 -7.07
CA MET A 22 -5.82 -8.26 -7.89
C MET A 22 -4.45 -8.20 -7.18
N LEU A 23 -4.43 -7.90 -5.87
CA LEU A 23 -3.22 -7.90 -5.05
C LEU A 23 -2.56 -9.28 -5.00
N LEU A 24 -3.36 -10.34 -4.92
CA LEU A 24 -2.87 -11.71 -4.90
C LEU A 24 -2.24 -12.10 -6.24
N LEU A 25 -2.86 -11.71 -7.36
CA LEU A 25 -2.29 -11.92 -8.69
C LEU A 25 -0.94 -11.21 -8.84
N LEU A 26 -0.84 -9.97 -8.38
CA LEU A 26 0.40 -9.19 -8.40
C LEU A 26 1.47 -9.81 -7.49
N ALA A 27 1.08 -10.27 -6.29
CA ALA A 27 2.00 -10.95 -5.38
C ALA A 27 2.61 -12.21 -6.01
N VAL A 28 1.80 -12.99 -6.75
CA VAL A 28 2.30 -14.15 -7.51
C VAL A 28 3.24 -13.72 -8.62
N LEU A 29 2.89 -12.71 -9.43
CA LEU A 29 3.76 -12.19 -10.48
C LEU A 29 5.11 -11.71 -9.94
N VAL A 30 5.11 -10.98 -8.82
CA VAL A 30 6.32 -10.47 -8.18
C VAL A 30 7.17 -11.62 -7.65
N LYS A 31 6.55 -12.64 -7.05
CA LYS A 31 7.25 -13.83 -6.53
C LYS A 31 7.84 -14.71 -7.62
N LEU A 32 7.22 -14.73 -8.81
CA LEU A 32 7.77 -15.39 -9.99
C LEU A 32 8.92 -14.61 -10.62
N ASP A 33 8.89 -13.28 -10.54
CA ASP A 33 9.94 -12.42 -11.10
C ASP A 33 11.22 -12.40 -10.25
N ALA A 34 11.14 -12.54 -8.92
CA ALA A 34 12.31 -12.62 -8.05
C ALA A 34 12.07 -13.49 -6.80
N PRO A 35 13.09 -14.24 -6.32
CA PRO A 35 13.02 -15.04 -5.08
C PRO A 35 13.04 -14.18 -3.80
N GLY A 36 12.69 -12.89 -3.87
CA GLY A 36 12.75 -11.94 -2.77
C GLY A 36 11.43 -11.78 -1.98
N PRO A 37 11.45 -10.97 -0.91
CA PRO A 37 10.25 -10.59 -0.19
C PRO A 37 9.26 -9.85 -1.11
N ILE A 38 7.95 -10.09 -0.94
CA ILE A 38 6.89 -9.50 -1.79
C ILE A 38 6.68 -8.01 -1.43
N PHE A 39 6.78 -7.68 -0.14
CA PHE A 39 6.57 -6.33 0.38
C PHE A 39 7.90 -5.73 0.87
N CYS A 40 8.13 -4.49 0.47
CA CYS A 40 9.27 -3.67 0.86
C CYS A 40 8.74 -2.49 1.66
N THR A 41 9.36 -2.20 2.80
CA THR A 41 9.11 -0.98 3.55
C THR A 41 10.07 0.11 3.09
N GLN A 42 9.54 1.29 2.80
CA GLN A 42 10.32 2.48 2.52
C GLN A 42 10.08 3.50 3.63
N GLU A 43 11.10 3.81 4.40
CA GLU A 43 11.04 4.91 5.36
C GLU A 43 10.85 6.24 4.63
N ARG A 44 9.86 7.01 5.07
CA ARG A 44 9.75 8.43 4.74
C ARG A 44 9.65 9.23 6.03
N MET A 45 10.23 10.43 6.00
CA MET A 45 9.98 11.42 7.04
C MET A 45 8.72 12.22 6.69
N GLU A 46 7.87 12.41 7.67
CA GLU A 46 6.82 13.42 7.62
C GLU A 46 7.36 14.82 7.94
N PRO A 47 6.70 15.88 7.46
CA PRO A 47 7.06 17.26 7.79
C PRO A 47 7.05 17.55 9.30
N ASP A 48 6.22 16.82 10.05
CA ASP A 48 6.10 16.90 11.52
C ASP A 48 7.22 16.13 12.26
N GLY A 49 8.22 15.61 11.53
CA GLY A 49 9.33 14.83 12.09
C GLY A 49 8.99 13.39 12.46
N ARG A 50 7.76 12.94 12.19
CA ARG A 50 7.34 11.55 12.43
C ARG A 50 7.95 10.58 11.41
N ARG A 51 8.53 9.50 11.96
CA ARG A 51 8.97 8.25 11.34
C ARG A 51 7.78 7.48 10.75
N TRP A 52 7.57 7.39 9.43
CA TRP A 52 6.56 6.48 8.89
C TRP A 52 7.13 5.54 7.81
N LEU A 53 6.71 4.28 7.88
CA LEU A 53 7.12 3.23 6.96
C LEU A 53 6.06 3.07 5.87
N LYS A 54 6.38 3.46 4.64
CA LYS A 54 5.54 3.22 3.48
C LYS A 54 5.71 1.79 3.00
N LEU A 55 4.67 0.97 3.11
CA LEU A 55 4.66 -0.39 2.56
C LEU A 55 4.37 -0.34 1.06
N LYS A 56 5.20 -1.01 0.25
CA LYS A 56 5.05 -1.12 -1.21
C LYS A 56 5.46 -2.52 -1.70
N PHE A 57 5.11 -2.86 -2.94
CA PHE A 57 5.58 -4.12 -3.54
C PHE A 57 7.07 -4.04 -3.93
N CYS A 58 7.85 -5.08 -3.60
CA CYS A 58 9.24 -5.23 -4.03
C CYS A 58 9.30 -5.74 -5.49
N VAL A 59 9.01 -4.89 -6.46
CA VAL A 59 9.09 -5.27 -7.88
C VAL A 59 10.46 -4.94 -8.44
N ARG A 60 11.04 -5.84 -9.25
CA ARG A 60 12.27 -5.53 -10.00
C ARG A 60 11.98 -4.45 -11.05
N ARG A 61 13.01 -3.76 -11.53
CA ARG A 61 12.88 -2.74 -12.59
C ARG A 61 12.69 -3.39 -13.97
N ASN A 62 11.55 -4.06 -14.14
CA ASN A 62 11.09 -4.69 -15.39
C ASN A 62 9.84 -3.94 -15.92
N TRP A 63 9.30 -4.38 -17.05
CA TRP A 63 8.09 -3.77 -17.64
C TRP A 63 6.87 -3.84 -16.70
N LEU A 64 6.77 -4.90 -15.87
CA LEU A 64 5.72 -5.03 -14.85
C LEU A 64 5.84 -3.94 -13.78
N GLY A 65 7.05 -3.68 -13.27
CA GLY A 65 7.29 -2.61 -12.30
C GLY A 65 6.95 -1.22 -12.87
N VAL A 66 7.28 -0.97 -14.14
CA VAL A 66 6.91 0.27 -14.83
C VAL A 66 5.40 0.38 -15.01
N MET A 67 4.73 -0.72 -15.37
CA MET A 67 3.28 -0.77 -15.51
C MET A 67 2.57 -0.54 -14.16
N MET A 68 3.03 -1.19 -13.09
CA MET A 68 2.47 -1.03 -11.74
C MET A 68 2.57 0.42 -11.26
N HIS A 69 3.69 1.09 -11.51
CA HIS A 69 3.88 2.51 -11.17
C HIS A 69 2.97 3.43 -12.01
N ARG A 70 2.67 3.06 -13.26
CA ARG A 70 1.76 3.81 -14.13
C ARG A 70 0.30 3.67 -13.73
N PHE A 71 -0.07 2.55 -13.10
CA PHE A 71 -1.42 2.30 -12.59
C PHE A 71 -1.55 2.59 -11.08
N SER A 72 -0.54 3.17 -10.41
CA SER A 72 -0.48 3.44 -8.95
C SER A 72 -0.75 2.21 -8.07
N VAL A 73 -0.50 1.02 -8.60
CA VAL A 73 -0.83 -0.26 -7.93
C VAL A 73 0.21 -0.61 -6.87
N ASP A 74 1.40 -0.04 -6.96
CA ASP A 74 2.51 -0.25 -6.01
C ASP A 74 2.24 0.36 -4.63
N GLU A 75 1.31 1.31 -4.54
CA GLU A 75 0.93 1.99 -3.29
C GLU A 75 -0.19 1.27 -2.54
N LEU A 76 -0.95 0.37 -3.18
CA LEU A 76 -2.05 -0.36 -2.54
C LEU A 76 -1.69 -1.07 -1.21
N PRO A 77 -0.47 -1.62 -1.01
CA PRO A 77 -0.08 -2.21 0.27
C PRO A 77 -0.09 -1.20 1.42
N VAL A 78 -0.03 0.10 1.15
CA VAL A 78 -0.11 1.15 2.18
C VAL A 78 -1.44 1.13 2.94
N LEU A 79 -2.51 0.59 2.33
CA LEU A 79 -3.81 0.41 2.98
C LEU A 79 -3.71 -0.53 4.20
N ILE A 80 -2.73 -1.43 4.23
CA ILE A 80 -2.46 -2.29 5.38
C ILE A 80 -1.95 -1.45 6.56
N SER A 81 -1.11 -0.45 6.30
CA SER A 81 -0.65 0.49 7.33
C SER A 81 -1.78 1.37 7.85
N VAL A 82 -2.77 1.71 7.02
CA VAL A 82 -3.99 2.41 7.45
C VAL A 82 -4.82 1.52 8.39
N LEU A 83 -4.97 0.24 8.05
CA LEU A 83 -5.66 -0.75 8.89
C LEU A 83 -4.97 -0.98 10.23
N LEU A 84 -3.64 -0.95 10.26
CA LEU A 84 -2.84 -1.01 11.48
C LEU A 84 -2.94 0.26 12.34
N GLY A 85 -3.53 1.32 11.81
CA GLY A 85 -3.70 2.60 12.51
C GLY A 85 -2.44 3.46 12.55
N GLU A 86 -1.42 3.13 11.74
CA GLU A 86 -0.19 3.90 11.62
C GLU A 86 -0.41 5.23 10.89
N VAL A 87 -1.36 5.26 9.92
CA VAL A 87 -1.61 6.41 9.04
C VAL A 87 -3.10 6.57 8.72
N SER A 88 -3.59 7.81 8.58
CA SER A 88 -4.98 8.08 8.17
C SER A 88 -5.14 8.08 6.65
N LEU A 89 -6.28 7.58 6.15
CA LEU A 89 -6.59 7.56 4.71
C LEU A 89 -6.69 8.99 4.11
N VAL A 90 -7.03 9.97 4.94
CA VAL A 90 -7.07 11.39 4.56
C VAL A 90 -5.66 11.97 4.41
N GLU A 91 -4.70 11.56 5.24
CA GLU A 91 -3.29 11.98 5.12
C GLU A 91 -2.62 11.38 3.88
N LEU A 92 -3.04 10.18 3.46
CA LEU A 92 -2.59 9.55 2.21
C LEU A 92 -2.93 10.37 0.96
N ARG A 93 -4.02 11.14 0.98
CA ARG A 93 -4.49 11.91 -0.19
C ARG A 93 -3.95 13.34 -0.25
N LEU A 94 -3.25 13.81 0.79
CA LEU A 94 -2.79 15.19 0.94
C LEU A 94 -1.27 15.37 0.66
N LYS A 95 -0.58 14.37 0.11
CA LYS A 95 0.86 14.37 -0.12
C LYS A 95 1.23 13.83 -1.49
#